data_AF-A0A9E9P404-F1
#
_entry.id   AF-A0A9E9P404-F1
#
_cell.length_a   1.000
_cell.length_b   1.000
_cell.length_c   1.000
_cell.angle_alpha   90.00
_cell.angle_beta   90.00
_cell.angle_gamma   90.00
#
_symmetry.space_group_name_H-M   'P 1'
#
loop_
_entity.id
_entity.type
_entity.pdbx_description
1 polymer ?
#
loop_
_entity_poly.entity_id
_entity_poly.type
_entity_poly.pdbx_seq_one_letter_code
_entity_poly.pdbx_strand_id
1 'polypeptide(L)'
;MTMGLCKKNLPVRGKYKDISEKKCYREDGHEGECKEFPYLSDLSVSHPRVTNKIKRDATKTTGAAWKSEDAGPNRIDRWVMLQSDDVLKNYGLDMVALKPGVVAKLREKAATYDDCMDVAARLTLLAYQMPDAPPCPADTRTYLESRFSPMVEGSTTCIVCKEPLSFSLFENAQRGKAEIETAHSNPREHNQNNVGFAHRECNIAQGNKTVEEFYGWISGILDRIDRT
;
A
#
# COMPACT_ATOMS: atom_id res chain seq x y z
N MET A 1 23.36 8.93 -5.10
CA MET A 1 23.57 8.07 -3.93
C MET A 1 22.25 7.98 -3.20
N THR A 2 21.77 6.79 -2.89
CA THR A 2 20.55 6.58 -2.10
C THR A 2 20.80 7.03 -0.66
N MET A 3 19.90 7.82 -0.10
CA MET A 3 19.98 8.32 1.27
C MET A 3 19.93 7.17 2.29
N GLY A 4 20.83 7.18 3.28
CA GLY A 4 20.82 6.24 4.40
C GLY A 4 19.63 6.50 5.33
N LEU A 5 19.05 5.44 5.90
CA LEU A 5 17.93 5.52 6.85
C LEU A 5 18.37 5.10 8.24
N CYS A 6 17.83 5.76 9.27
CA CYS A 6 18.18 5.55 10.67
C CYS A 6 17.97 4.10 11.15
N LYS A 7 16.84 3.48 10.80
CA LYS A 7 16.49 2.08 11.12
C LYS A 7 16.53 1.65 12.59
N LYS A 8 16.75 2.57 13.54
CA LYS A 8 16.64 2.31 14.98
C LYS A 8 15.28 1.70 15.32
N ASN A 9 15.28 0.66 16.16
CA ASN A 9 14.06 0.01 16.60
C ASN A 9 13.18 0.98 17.39
N LEU A 10 11.89 0.96 17.07
CA LEU A 10 10.84 1.71 17.75
C LEU A 10 10.01 0.75 18.62
N PRO A 11 9.43 1.24 19.72
CA PRO A 11 8.60 0.40 20.59
C PRO A 11 7.39 -0.15 19.84
N VAL A 12 7.22 -1.47 19.90
CA VAL A 12 6.05 -2.16 19.35
C VAL A 12 5.05 -2.43 20.47
N ARG A 13 3.76 -2.18 20.20
CA ARG A 13 2.66 -2.43 21.14
C ARG A 13 1.58 -3.27 20.46
N GLY A 14 0.80 -3.98 21.26
CA GLY A 14 -0.36 -4.76 20.78
C GLY A 14 -0.12 -6.26 20.72
N LYS A 15 -1.06 -6.97 20.09
CA LYS A 15 -1.14 -8.43 20.07
C LYS A 15 0.14 -9.10 19.58
N TYR A 16 0.72 -8.59 18.50
CA TYR A 16 1.86 -9.19 17.80
C TYR A 16 3.21 -8.57 18.20
N LYS A 17 3.32 -7.95 19.39
CA LYS A 17 4.48 -7.15 19.78
C LYS A 17 5.84 -7.87 19.67
N ASP A 18 5.87 -9.19 19.90
CA ASP A 18 7.13 -9.96 19.91
C ASP A 18 7.49 -10.55 18.54
N ILE A 19 6.57 -10.47 17.56
CA ILE A 19 6.76 -10.97 16.18
C ILE A 19 6.54 -9.89 15.12
N SER A 20 6.40 -8.65 15.56
CA SER A 20 6.27 -7.47 14.71
C SER A 20 7.48 -6.59 14.93
N GLU A 21 7.85 -5.84 13.89
CA GLU A 21 8.92 -4.87 13.96
C GLU A 21 8.40 -3.46 13.71
N LYS A 22 9.09 -2.47 14.26
CA LYS A 22 8.95 -1.05 13.94
C LYS A 22 10.32 -0.42 13.96
N LYS A 23 10.65 0.38 12.95
CA LYS A 23 11.94 1.03 12.80
C LYS A 23 11.78 2.49 12.40
N CYS A 24 12.76 3.30 12.72
CA CYS A 24 12.85 4.69 12.27
C CYS A 24 13.13 4.76 10.76
N TYR A 25 12.39 5.61 10.05
CA TYR A 25 12.57 5.90 8.62
C TYR A 25 13.05 7.32 8.36
N ARG A 26 13.47 8.06 9.38
CA ARG A 26 14.19 9.33 9.16
C ARG A 26 15.57 9.03 8.57
N GLU A 27 16.18 10.07 8.02
CA GLU A 27 17.58 10.07 7.59
C GLU A 27 18.52 9.50 8.65
N ASP A 28 19.57 8.80 8.21
CA ASP A 28 20.63 8.39 9.12
C ASP A 28 21.31 9.63 9.74
N GLY A 29 21.65 9.54 11.03
CA GLY A 29 22.20 10.67 11.78
C GLY A 29 21.22 11.79 12.14
N HIS A 30 19.90 11.62 11.92
CA HIS A 30 18.93 12.68 12.25
C HIS A 30 18.94 13.09 13.74
N GLU A 31 18.63 14.37 13.98
CA GLU A 31 18.39 14.88 15.34
C GLU A 31 16.92 14.73 15.76
N GLY A 32 16.65 14.69 17.07
CA GLY A 32 15.31 14.58 17.63
C GLY A 32 14.68 13.17 17.57
N GLU A 33 13.35 13.09 17.70
CA GLU A 33 12.65 11.82 17.86
C GLU A 33 12.67 10.95 16.59
N CYS A 34 12.86 9.64 16.78
CA CYS A 34 12.73 8.64 15.73
C CYS A 34 11.27 8.53 15.27
N LYS A 35 11.03 8.48 13.95
CA LYS A 35 9.67 8.39 13.38
C LYS A 35 9.55 7.23 12.40
N GLU A 36 8.47 6.47 12.51
CA GLU A 36 8.16 5.32 11.64
C GLU A 36 7.74 5.76 10.23
N PHE A 37 6.97 6.85 10.12
CA PHE A 37 6.46 7.38 8.85
C PHE A 37 6.74 8.89 8.72
N PRO A 38 8.01 9.33 8.68
CA PRO A 38 8.32 10.77 8.67
C PRO A 38 7.76 11.49 7.45
N TYR A 39 7.77 10.82 6.29
CA TYR A 39 7.23 11.32 5.01
C TYR A 39 5.72 11.56 5.01
N LEU A 40 4.97 11.02 6.00
CA LEU A 40 3.54 11.27 6.16
C LEU A 40 3.24 12.34 7.21
N SER A 41 4.23 12.98 7.82
CA SER A 41 4.02 13.88 8.96
C SER A 41 3.07 15.03 8.62
N ASP A 42 3.24 15.65 7.46
CA ASP A 42 2.41 16.77 7.00
C ASP A 42 0.98 16.33 6.64
N LEU A 43 0.84 15.32 5.76
CA LEU A 43 -0.47 14.73 5.43
C LEU A 43 -1.20 14.20 6.66
N SER A 44 -0.50 13.84 7.74
CA SER A 44 -1.17 13.35 8.96
C SER A 44 -1.95 14.46 9.67
N VAL A 45 -1.55 15.71 9.48
CA VAL A 45 -2.21 16.90 10.03
C VAL A 45 -3.26 17.41 9.06
N SER A 46 -2.89 17.61 7.79
CA SER A 46 -3.75 18.24 6.79
C SER A 46 -4.80 17.27 6.19
N HIS A 47 -4.42 16.01 5.95
CA HIS A 47 -5.26 15.01 5.27
C HIS A 47 -5.19 13.63 5.95
N PRO A 48 -5.63 13.52 7.22
CA PRO A 48 -5.45 12.31 8.03
C PRO A 48 -6.08 11.05 7.42
N ARG A 49 -7.14 11.20 6.61
CA ARG A 49 -7.77 10.09 5.88
C ARG A 49 -6.83 9.47 4.84
N VAL A 50 -6.13 10.30 4.08
CA VAL A 50 -5.13 9.89 3.08
C VAL A 50 -3.98 9.17 3.77
N THR A 51 -3.46 9.78 4.85
CA THR A 51 -2.40 9.18 5.68
C THR A 51 -2.79 7.79 6.18
N ASN A 52 -3.98 7.66 6.75
CA ASN A 52 -4.46 6.38 7.29
C ASN A 52 -4.69 5.35 6.18
N LYS A 53 -5.15 5.78 4.99
CA LYS A 53 -5.29 4.91 3.82
C LYS A 53 -3.93 4.37 3.38
N ILE A 54 -2.94 5.25 3.18
CA ILE A 54 -1.59 4.87 2.75
C ILE A 54 -0.97 3.91 3.77
N LYS A 55 -0.97 4.25 5.06
CA LYS A 55 -0.44 3.37 6.12
C LYS A 55 -1.13 2.00 6.10
N ARG A 56 -2.46 1.97 6.04
CA ARG A 56 -3.23 0.73 6.06
C ARG A 56 -2.94 -0.13 4.84
N ASP A 57 -3.01 0.44 3.64
CA ASP A 57 -2.91 -0.32 2.40
C ASP A 57 -1.48 -0.84 2.17
N ALA A 58 -0.49 -0.08 2.63
CA ALA A 58 0.90 -0.51 2.68
C ALA A 58 1.14 -1.61 3.73
N THR A 59 0.69 -1.42 4.98
CA THR A 59 1.13 -2.31 6.09
C THR A 59 0.21 -3.47 6.40
N LYS A 60 -1.07 -3.46 5.98
CA LYS A 60 -2.07 -4.45 6.41
C LYS A 60 -2.48 -5.39 5.28
N THR A 61 -2.77 -6.63 5.62
CA THR A 61 -3.27 -7.65 4.67
C THR A 61 -4.72 -7.43 4.23
N THR A 62 -5.55 -6.69 4.98
CA THR A 62 -6.94 -6.40 4.56
C THR A 62 -7.33 -4.93 4.78
N GLY A 63 -7.95 -4.32 3.75
CA GLY A 63 -8.40 -2.92 3.78
C GLY A 63 -9.79 -2.73 4.44
N ALA A 64 -10.72 -3.67 4.25
CA ALA A 64 -12.03 -3.67 4.87
C ALA A 64 -12.06 -4.53 6.14
N ALA A 65 -12.81 -4.09 7.16
CA ALA A 65 -13.18 -4.97 8.27
C ALA A 65 -14.20 -5.97 7.72
N TRP A 66 -13.75 -7.19 7.43
CA TRP A 66 -14.67 -8.26 7.11
C TRP A 66 -15.44 -8.61 8.37
N LYS A 67 -16.75 -8.35 8.38
CA LYS A 67 -17.62 -8.55 9.55
C LYS A 67 -17.99 -10.01 9.81
N SER A 68 -17.62 -10.95 8.94
CA SER A 68 -17.95 -12.36 9.13
C SER A 68 -16.78 -13.13 9.74
N GLU A 69 -17.10 -14.04 10.66
CA GLU A 69 -16.17 -15.04 11.20
C GLU A 69 -15.53 -15.88 10.07
N ASP A 70 -16.24 -16.03 8.94
CA ASP A 70 -15.79 -16.70 7.72
C ASP A 70 -14.63 -16.04 6.97
N ALA A 71 -14.38 -14.75 7.19
CA ALA A 71 -13.39 -14.00 6.41
C ALA A 71 -11.98 -14.02 7.01
N GLY A 72 -11.83 -14.61 8.20
CA GLY A 72 -10.56 -14.68 8.91
C GLY A 72 -10.17 -13.37 9.61
N PRO A 73 -8.99 -13.34 10.24
CA PRO A 73 -8.51 -12.18 10.98
C PRO A 73 -8.29 -10.96 10.08
N ASN A 74 -8.64 -9.78 10.61
CA ASN A 74 -8.53 -8.53 9.88
C ASN A 74 -7.33 -7.71 10.32
N ARG A 75 -6.75 -6.97 9.36
CA ARG A 75 -5.72 -5.93 9.60
C ARG A 75 -4.49 -6.44 10.35
N ILE A 76 -4.04 -7.65 10.00
CA ILE A 76 -2.72 -8.14 10.40
C ILE A 76 -1.66 -7.39 9.59
N ASP A 77 -0.55 -7.05 10.25
CA ASP A 77 0.62 -6.51 9.54
C ASP A 77 1.16 -7.54 8.54
N ARG A 78 1.53 -7.08 7.33
CA ARG A 78 1.98 -7.98 6.25
C ARG A 78 3.20 -8.81 6.65
N TRP A 79 4.13 -8.23 7.41
CA TRP A 79 5.32 -8.94 7.89
C TRP A 79 5.03 -9.95 8.99
N VAL A 80 3.98 -9.74 9.79
CA VAL A 80 3.51 -10.76 10.75
C VAL A 80 3.01 -11.99 9.99
N MET A 81 2.39 -11.81 8.83
CA MET A 81 1.96 -12.92 7.97
C MET A 81 3.11 -13.67 7.26
N LEU A 82 4.38 -13.31 7.50
CA LEU A 82 5.53 -14.13 7.10
C LEU A 82 5.87 -15.23 8.12
N GLN A 83 5.37 -15.13 9.35
CA GLN A 83 5.64 -16.11 10.40
C GLN A 83 5.02 -17.48 10.09
N SER A 84 5.59 -18.55 10.64
CA SER A 84 5.05 -19.91 10.48
C SER A 84 3.67 -20.07 11.12
N ASP A 85 2.89 -21.06 10.69
CA ASP A 85 1.58 -21.36 11.27
C ASP A 85 1.66 -21.62 12.79
N ASP A 86 2.71 -22.31 13.25
CA ASP A 86 2.94 -22.58 14.68
C ASP A 86 3.14 -21.30 15.49
N VAL A 87 3.93 -20.35 14.96
CA VAL A 87 4.13 -19.05 15.60
C VAL A 87 2.81 -18.27 15.62
N LEU A 88 2.11 -18.20 14.50
CA LEU A 88 0.82 -17.48 14.40
C LEU A 88 -0.24 -18.06 15.34
N LYS A 89 -0.25 -19.39 15.54
CA LYS A 89 -1.15 -20.08 16.47
C LYS A 89 -0.95 -19.64 17.91
N ASN A 90 0.28 -19.36 18.35
CA ASN A 90 0.57 -18.80 19.67
C ASN A 90 -0.06 -17.41 19.88
N TYR A 91 -0.35 -16.71 18.77
CA TYR A 91 -1.08 -15.45 18.78
C TYR A 91 -2.56 -15.64 18.42
N GLY A 92 -3.14 -16.83 18.60
CA GLY A 92 -4.56 -17.09 18.35
C GLY A 92 -4.97 -16.91 16.88
N LEU A 93 -4.04 -17.14 15.95
CA LEU A 93 -4.33 -17.28 14.53
C LEU A 93 -4.07 -18.72 14.10
N ASP A 94 -5.09 -19.56 14.22
CA ASP A 94 -5.02 -20.95 13.77
C ASP A 94 -5.30 -21.01 12.27
N MET A 95 -4.23 -21.09 11.47
CA MET A 95 -4.32 -21.14 10.01
C MET A 95 -4.98 -22.43 9.50
N VAL A 96 -4.88 -23.53 10.26
CA VAL A 96 -5.48 -24.84 9.91
C VAL A 96 -7.00 -24.80 10.07
N ALA A 97 -7.50 -24.01 11.02
CA ALA A 97 -8.93 -23.82 11.23
C ALA A 97 -9.60 -22.94 10.15
N LEU A 98 -8.83 -22.24 9.31
CA LEU A 98 -9.35 -21.37 8.27
C LEU A 98 -9.58 -22.12 6.95
N LYS A 99 -10.55 -21.64 6.16
CA LYS A 99 -10.78 -22.17 4.80
C LYS A 99 -9.51 -21.99 3.94
N PRO A 100 -9.14 -22.96 3.08
CA PRO A 100 -7.92 -22.88 2.26
C PRO A 100 -7.80 -21.59 1.43
N GLY A 101 -8.92 -21.11 0.87
CA GLY A 101 -8.95 -19.85 0.12
C GLY A 101 -8.70 -18.60 0.97
N VAL A 102 -9.01 -18.63 2.27
CA VAL A 102 -8.69 -17.54 3.21
C VAL A 102 -7.22 -17.56 3.56
N VAL A 103 -6.67 -18.75 3.85
CA VAL A 103 -5.22 -18.94 4.09
C VAL A 103 -4.40 -18.43 2.91
N ALA A 104 -4.75 -18.87 1.69
CA ALA A 104 -4.09 -18.43 0.47
C ALA A 104 -4.10 -16.90 0.34
N LYS A 105 -5.26 -16.25 0.51
CA LYS A 105 -5.40 -14.79 0.43
C LYS A 105 -4.59 -14.04 1.49
N LEU A 106 -4.47 -14.58 2.71
CA LEU A 106 -3.69 -13.97 3.77
C LEU A 106 -2.18 -14.09 3.47
N ARG A 107 -1.74 -15.26 3.02
CA ARG A 107 -0.33 -15.54 2.69
C ARG A 107 0.14 -14.79 1.45
N GLU A 108 -0.73 -14.69 0.43
CA GLU A 108 -0.50 -13.94 -0.81
C GLU A 108 -0.27 -12.43 -0.57
N LYS A 109 -0.63 -11.93 0.61
CA LYS A 109 -0.46 -10.52 0.98
C LYS A 109 0.67 -10.28 1.96
N ALA A 110 1.39 -11.31 2.37
CA ALA A 110 2.57 -11.17 3.21
C ALA A 110 3.67 -10.41 2.45
N ALA A 111 4.42 -9.58 3.17
CA ALA A 111 5.48 -8.74 2.62
C ALA A 111 6.43 -8.37 3.76
N THR A 112 7.68 -8.07 3.43
CA THR A 112 8.66 -7.63 4.44
C THR A 112 8.26 -6.25 4.98
N TYR A 113 8.69 -5.93 6.21
CA TYR A 113 8.45 -4.61 6.77
C TYR A 113 9.10 -3.51 5.92
N ASP A 114 10.32 -3.76 5.43
CA ASP A 114 11.05 -2.79 4.60
C ASP A 114 10.27 -2.49 3.31
N ASP A 115 9.77 -3.52 2.61
CA ASP A 115 8.93 -3.33 1.42
C ASP A 115 7.64 -2.55 1.74
N CYS A 116 6.99 -2.83 2.88
CA CYS A 116 5.78 -2.11 3.27
C CYS A 116 6.04 -0.61 3.48
N MET A 117 7.19 -0.26 4.05
CA MET A 117 7.55 1.14 4.28
C MET A 117 7.97 1.84 2.98
N ASP A 118 8.59 1.11 2.05
CA ASP A 118 8.95 1.63 0.73
C ASP A 118 7.70 1.86 -0.12
N VAL A 119 6.72 0.94 -0.04
CA VAL A 119 5.38 1.13 -0.60
C VAL A 119 4.70 2.35 0.01
N ALA A 120 4.70 2.52 1.34
CA ALA A 120 4.06 3.67 1.98
C ALA A 120 4.69 5.00 1.53
N ALA A 121 6.03 5.06 1.45
CA ALA A 121 6.74 6.24 0.98
C ALA A 121 6.47 6.51 -0.52
N ARG A 122 6.46 5.47 -1.36
CA ARG A 122 6.10 5.58 -2.78
C ARG A 122 4.68 6.09 -2.99
N LEU A 123 3.70 5.55 -2.27
CA LEU A 123 2.32 6.01 -2.33
C LEU A 123 2.17 7.45 -1.85
N THR A 124 3.01 7.89 -0.92
CA THR A 124 3.05 9.29 -0.47
C THR A 124 3.58 10.22 -1.57
N LEU A 125 4.68 9.83 -2.24
CA LEU A 125 5.20 10.54 -3.41
C LEU A 125 4.11 10.68 -4.49
N LEU A 126 3.44 9.58 -4.83
CA LEU A 126 2.36 9.59 -5.82
C LEU A 126 1.18 10.48 -5.39
N ALA A 127 0.79 10.46 -4.12
CA ALA A 127 -0.29 11.31 -3.63
C ALA A 127 0.03 12.81 -3.80
N TYR A 128 1.26 13.25 -3.51
CA TYR A 128 1.66 14.65 -3.72
C TYR A 128 1.82 15.05 -5.20
N GLN A 129 1.88 14.09 -6.12
CA GLN A 129 1.97 14.32 -7.56
C GLN A 129 0.60 14.26 -8.26
N MET A 130 -0.48 14.02 -7.54
CA MET A 130 -1.83 14.06 -8.11
C MET A 130 -2.20 15.51 -8.48
N PRO A 131 -3.04 15.72 -9.51
CA PRO A 131 -3.78 16.96 -9.65
C PRO A 131 -4.45 17.32 -8.32
N ASP A 132 -4.62 18.63 -8.08
CA ASP A 132 -5.30 19.20 -6.90
C ASP A 132 -4.78 18.74 -5.52
N ALA A 133 -3.61 18.10 -5.47
CA ALA A 133 -2.94 17.77 -4.22
C ALA A 133 -2.47 19.02 -3.46
N PRO A 134 -2.38 18.97 -2.12
CA PRO A 134 -1.76 20.04 -1.36
C PRO A 134 -0.27 20.18 -1.74
N PRO A 135 0.33 21.39 -1.63
CA PRO A 135 1.75 21.56 -1.82
C PRO A 135 2.56 20.65 -0.89
N CYS A 136 3.52 19.90 -1.44
CA CYS A 136 4.42 19.08 -0.63
C CYS A 136 5.43 19.97 0.12
N PRO A 137 5.57 19.86 1.45
CA PRO A 137 6.63 20.55 2.19
C PRO A 137 8.03 20.20 1.65
N ALA A 138 8.94 21.16 1.70
CA ALA A 138 10.29 21.03 1.13
C ALA A 138 11.08 19.83 1.70
N ASP A 139 11.03 19.63 3.01
CA ASP A 139 11.72 18.51 3.68
C ASP A 139 11.15 17.16 3.23
N THR A 140 9.82 17.05 3.16
CA THR A 140 9.13 15.83 2.69
C THR A 140 9.43 15.56 1.21
N ARG A 141 9.45 16.61 0.37
CA ARG A 141 9.81 16.49 -1.05
C ARG A 141 11.24 15.98 -1.18
N THR A 142 12.19 16.63 -0.52
CA THR A 142 13.61 16.26 -0.53
C THR A 142 13.81 14.80 -0.09
N TYR A 143 13.14 14.40 1.00
CA TYR A 143 13.17 13.03 1.50
C TYR A 143 12.63 12.02 0.48
N LEU A 144 11.52 12.32 -0.20
CA LEU A 144 10.88 11.39 -1.13
C LEU A 144 11.65 11.31 -2.45
N GLU A 145 12.13 12.43 -2.98
CA GLU A 145 12.93 12.49 -4.20
C GLU A 145 14.30 11.84 -4.04
N SER A 146 14.94 11.94 -2.86
CA SER A 146 16.21 11.26 -2.59
C SER A 146 16.10 9.73 -2.54
N ARG A 147 14.88 9.22 -2.31
CA ARG A 147 14.57 7.78 -2.26
C ARG A 147 14.02 7.23 -3.57
N PHE A 148 13.42 8.07 -4.40
CA PHE A 148 12.68 7.64 -5.58
C PHE A 148 13.02 8.51 -6.81
N SER A 149 12.00 9.13 -7.40
CA SER A 149 12.10 9.95 -8.61
C SER A 149 11.75 11.40 -8.25
N PRO A 150 12.25 12.40 -9.00
CA PRO A 150 11.81 13.79 -8.86
C PRO A 150 10.28 13.90 -8.91
N MET A 151 9.69 14.74 -8.06
CA MET A 151 8.26 14.99 -8.08
C MET A 151 7.90 15.78 -9.32
N VAL A 152 6.95 15.26 -10.10
CA VAL A 152 6.30 15.98 -11.20
C VAL A 152 4.84 16.23 -10.84
N GLU A 153 4.48 17.49 -10.68
CA GLU A 153 3.11 17.89 -10.30
C GLU A 153 2.10 17.45 -11.37
N GLY A 154 0.94 16.96 -10.94
CA GLY A 154 -0.11 16.47 -11.83
C GLY A 154 0.21 15.19 -12.61
N SER A 155 1.35 14.53 -12.35
CA SER A 155 1.80 13.37 -13.13
C SER A 155 1.21 12.03 -12.72
N THR A 156 0.53 11.94 -11.56
CA THR A 156 0.00 10.66 -11.09
C THR A 156 -1.23 10.25 -11.87
N THR A 157 -1.14 9.10 -12.53
CA THR A 157 -2.21 8.48 -13.31
C THR A 157 -2.61 7.13 -12.74
N CYS A 158 -3.79 6.66 -13.13
CA CYS A 158 -4.23 5.31 -12.83
C CYS A 158 -3.31 4.32 -13.52
N ILE A 159 -2.75 3.38 -12.76
CA ILE A 159 -1.81 2.39 -13.32
C ILE A 159 -2.45 1.48 -14.38
N VAL A 160 -3.78 1.41 -14.43
CA VAL A 160 -4.55 0.58 -15.37
C VAL A 160 -5.07 1.39 -16.56
N CYS A 161 -5.85 2.47 -16.37
CA CYS A 161 -6.40 3.21 -17.52
C CYS A 161 -5.52 4.37 -18.00
N LYS A 162 -4.45 4.70 -17.28
CA LYS A 162 -3.52 5.82 -17.56
C LYS A 162 -4.12 7.22 -17.50
N GLU A 163 -5.40 7.35 -17.17
CA GLU A 163 -6.03 8.65 -16.89
C GLU A 163 -5.47 9.31 -15.61
N PRO A 164 -5.38 10.65 -15.55
CA PRO A 164 -4.99 11.37 -14.35
C PRO A 164 -5.85 11.03 -13.13
N LEU A 165 -5.23 10.94 -11.95
CA LEU A 165 -5.93 10.68 -10.69
C LEU A 165 -5.92 11.92 -9.81
N SER A 166 -7.06 12.60 -9.70
CA SER A 166 -7.27 13.74 -8.80
C SER A 166 -7.08 13.34 -7.32
N PHE A 167 -6.41 14.20 -6.54
CA PHE A 167 -6.24 13.99 -5.11
C PHE A 167 -7.57 13.97 -4.36
N SER A 168 -8.54 14.78 -4.80
CA SER A 168 -9.91 14.82 -4.26
C SER A 168 -10.63 13.48 -4.30
N LEU A 169 -10.20 12.53 -5.13
CA LEU A 169 -10.77 11.16 -5.16
C LEU A 169 -10.58 10.42 -3.82
N PHE A 170 -9.60 10.81 -2.98
CA PHE A 170 -9.47 10.27 -1.63
C PHE A 170 -10.60 10.71 -0.68
N GLU A 171 -11.19 11.88 -0.91
CA GLU A 171 -12.27 12.43 -0.06
C GLU A 171 -13.64 11.87 -0.43
N ASN A 172 -13.84 11.59 -1.71
CA ASN A 172 -15.07 11.02 -2.27
C ASN A 172 -15.30 9.55 -1.83
N ALA A 173 -14.32 8.93 -1.17
CA ALA A 173 -14.44 7.58 -0.65
C ALA A 173 -15.48 7.48 0.48
N GLN A 174 -16.64 6.91 0.16
CA GLN A 174 -17.68 6.54 1.11
C GLN A 174 -17.43 5.14 1.69
N ARG A 175 -18.11 4.82 2.81
CA ARG A 175 -18.00 3.50 3.43
C ARG A 175 -18.47 2.41 2.46
N GLY A 176 -17.53 1.61 1.96
CA GLY A 176 -17.80 0.53 1.01
C GLY A 176 -17.65 0.90 -0.47
N LYS A 177 -17.43 2.19 -0.78
CA LYS A 177 -17.21 2.72 -2.14
C LYS A 177 -16.04 3.69 -2.11
N ALA A 178 -14.86 3.24 -2.50
CA ALA A 178 -13.72 4.12 -2.74
C ALA A 178 -13.68 4.48 -4.23
N GLU A 179 -13.40 5.72 -4.60
CA GLU A 179 -13.17 6.06 -6.01
C GLU A 179 -11.76 5.64 -6.46
N ILE A 180 -10.82 5.64 -5.52
CA ILE A 180 -9.41 5.33 -5.72
C ILE A 180 -8.90 4.26 -4.75
N GLU A 181 -8.18 3.27 -5.28
CA GLU A 181 -7.59 2.17 -4.52
C GLU A 181 -6.08 2.11 -4.73
N THR A 182 -5.38 1.52 -3.75
CA THR A 182 -3.99 1.12 -3.98
C THR A 182 -4.02 -0.15 -4.82
N ALA A 183 -3.27 -0.16 -5.91
CA ALA A 183 -3.28 -1.23 -6.91
C ALA A 183 -1.84 -1.72 -7.19
N HIS A 184 -1.76 -2.89 -7.81
CA HIS A 184 -0.51 -3.59 -8.11
C HIS A 184 -0.44 -3.90 -9.61
N SER A 185 0.63 -3.49 -10.27
CA SER A 185 0.82 -3.79 -11.70
C SER A 185 0.97 -5.29 -11.96
N ASN A 186 1.65 -5.98 -11.06
CA ASN A 186 1.75 -7.43 -10.96
C ASN A 186 1.11 -7.87 -9.63
N PRO A 187 -0.04 -8.55 -9.63
CA PRO A 187 -0.66 -9.03 -8.41
C PRO A 187 0.32 -9.83 -7.55
N ARG A 188 0.12 -9.82 -6.22
CA ARG A 188 0.91 -10.58 -5.22
C ARG A 188 2.33 -10.09 -4.94
N GLU A 189 2.80 -9.09 -5.69
CA GLU A 189 4.12 -8.49 -5.45
C GLU A 189 3.95 -7.16 -4.71
N HIS A 190 4.52 -7.03 -3.50
CA HIS A 190 4.34 -5.84 -2.67
C HIS A 190 5.67 -5.10 -2.50
N ASN A 191 6.00 -4.21 -3.44
CA ASN A 191 7.17 -3.32 -3.37
C ASN A 191 6.89 -1.98 -4.08
N GLN A 192 7.79 -1.01 -3.92
CA GLN A 192 7.68 0.36 -4.44
C GLN A 192 7.59 0.45 -5.98
N ASN A 193 8.11 -0.52 -6.72
CA ASN A 193 8.11 -0.48 -8.19
C ASN A 193 6.82 -1.03 -8.77
N ASN A 194 6.08 -1.82 -7.98
CA ASN A 194 4.88 -2.51 -8.42
C ASN A 194 3.58 -1.84 -7.97
N VAL A 195 3.65 -0.91 -7.02
CA VAL A 195 2.47 -0.22 -6.47
C VAL A 195 2.16 1.10 -7.17
N GLY A 196 0.87 1.41 -7.22
CA GLY A 196 0.38 2.74 -7.52
C GLY A 196 -1.05 2.92 -7.04
N PHE A 197 -1.72 3.92 -7.62
CA PHE A 197 -3.14 4.11 -7.43
C PHE A 197 -3.91 3.74 -8.69
N ALA A 198 -5.14 3.30 -8.52
CA ALA A 198 -6.05 3.07 -9.62
C ALA A 198 -7.47 3.51 -9.27
N HIS A 199 -8.23 3.92 -10.29
CA HIS A 199 -9.68 3.97 -10.17
C HIS A 199 -10.18 2.59 -9.72
N ARG A 200 -11.15 2.57 -8.81
CA ARG A 200 -11.69 1.33 -8.24
C ARG A 200 -12.17 0.36 -9.33
N GLU A 201 -12.91 0.86 -10.30
CA GLU A 201 -13.45 0.04 -11.39
C GLU A 201 -12.32 -0.62 -12.18
N CYS A 202 -11.24 0.12 -12.46
CA CYS A 202 -10.08 -0.42 -13.15
C CYS A 202 -9.35 -1.47 -12.32
N ASN A 203 -9.20 -1.25 -11.01
CA ASN A 203 -8.57 -2.22 -10.10
C ASN A 203 -9.38 -3.53 -10.02
N ILE A 204 -10.72 -3.42 -9.96
CA ILE A 204 -11.61 -4.58 -9.98
C ILE A 204 -11.53 -5.31 -11.33
N ALA A 205 -11.53 -4.57 -12.44
CA ALA A 205 -11.48 -5.13 -13.79
C ALA A 205 -10.15 -5.87 -14.07
N GLN A 206 -9.02 -5.32 -13.60
CA GLN A 206 -7.71 -5.99 -13.69
C GLN A 206 -7.75 -7.37 -12.99
N GLY A 207 -8.39 -7.45 -11.82
CA GLY A 207 -8.54 -8.70 -11.09
C GLY A 207 -7.21 -9.31 -10.65
N ASN A 208 -6.96 -10.56 -11.05
CA ASN A 208 -5.73 -11.30 -10.71
C ASN A 208 -4.69 -11.31 -11.84
N LYS A 209 -4.88 -10.51 -12.89
CA LYS A 209 -3.95 -10.40 -14.02
C LYS A 209 -2.88 -9.34 -13.75
N THR A 210 -1.70 -9.51 -14.32
CA THR A 210 -0.80 -8.37 -14.49
C THR A 210 -1.47 -7.32 -15.40
N VAL A 211 -1.01 -6.07 -15.33
CA VAL A 211 -1.51 -5.00 -16.23
C VAL A 211 -1.30 -5.38 -17.69
N GLU A 212 -0.17 -6.01 -18.02
CA GLU A 212 0.14 -6.48 -19.38
C GLU A 212 -0.80 -7.61 -19.82
N GLU A 213 -1.03 -8.61 -18.97
CA GLU A 213 -1.99 -9.69 -19.22
C GLU A 213 -3.43 -9.15 -19.38
N PHE A 214 -3.79 -8.12 -18.60
CA PHE A 214 -5.09 -7.48 -18.67
C PHE A 214 -5.27 -6.76 -20.01
N TYR A 215 -4.26 -6.01 -20.48
CA TYR A 215 -4.31 -5.38 -21.81
C TYR A 215 -4.35 -6.40 -22.95
N GLY A 216 -3.56 -7.47 -22.86
CA GLY A 216 -3.61 -8.56 -23.86
C GLY A 216 -5.00 -9.21 -23.91
N TRP A 217 -5.65 -9.38 -22.76
CA TRP A 217 -7.01 -9.89 -22.68
C TRP A 217 -8.04 -8.94 -23.32
N ILE A 218 -7.95 -7.62 -23.07
CA ILE A 218 -8.81 -6.61 -23.71
C ILE A 218 -8.61 -6.61 -25.22
N SER A 219 -7.36 -6.55 -25.69
CA SER A 219 -7.05 -6.56 -27.13
C SER A 219 -7.63 -7.79 -27.81
N GLY A 220 -7.49 -8.97 -27.20
CA GLY A 220 -8.07 -10.19 -27.76
C GLY A 220 -9.61 -10.20 -27.78
N ILE A 221 -10.29 -9.47 -26.89
CA ILE A 221 -11.75 -9.29 -26.96
C ILE A 221 -12.11 -8.39 -28.14
N LEU A 222 -11.44 -7.25 -28.28
CA LEU A 222 -11.69 -6.28 -29.36
C LEU A 222 -11.47 -6.93 -30.73
N ASP A 223 -10.36 -7.65 -30.91
CA ASP A 223 -10.05 -8.38 -32.14
C ASP A 223 -11.14 -9.39 -32.54
N ARG A 224 -11.82 -10.01 -31.57
CA ARG A 224 -12.91 -10.95 -31.87
C ARG A 224 -14.19 -10.25 -32.29
N ILE A 225 -14.45 -9.06 -31.74
CA ILE A 225 -15.61 -8.24 -32.10
C ILE A 225 -15.42 -7.72 -33.53
N ASP A 226 -14.24 -7.19 -33.86
CA ASP A 226 -13.95 -6.59 -35.18
C ASP A 226 -13.93 -7.60 -36.35
N ARG A 227 -13.81 -8.90 -36.04
CA ARG A 227 -13.90 -10.00 -37.02
C ARG A 227 -15.34 -10.46 -37.29
N THR A 228 -16.32 -9.88 -36.61
CA THR A 228 -17.75 -10.17 -36.76
C THR A 228 -18.41 -9.12 -37.63
#